data_AF-A0AAJ5VGT7-F1
#
_entry.id   AF-A0AAJ5VGT7-F1
#
_cell.length_a   1.000
_cell.length_b   1.000
_cell.length_c   1.000
_cell.angle_alpha   90.00
_cell.angle_beta   90.00
_cell.angle_gamma   90.00
#
_symmetry.space_group_name_H-M   'P 1'
#
loop_
_entity.id
_entity.type
_entity.pdbx_description
1 polymer ?
#
loop_
_entity_poly.entity_id
_entity_poly.type
_entity_poly.pdbx_seq_one_letter_code
_entity_poly.pdbx_strand_id
1 'polypeptide(L)'
;MSAPGLYVYAVVPEDTDPAGLTGVGSPAREPRAVRAAGLAALVGPAPAPPRAKRRDLLAHQGVLDALAARPRSPLRHFRLRRPARRAPASPGGKVSAPSSPPPPRPSRARSPP
;
A
#
# COMPACT_ATOMS: atom_id res chain seq x y z
N MET A 1 0.79 -0.03 -15.68
CA MET A 1 -0.58 -0.08 -15.10
C MET A 1 -0.47 0.38 -13.65
N SER A 2 -1.11 1.49 -13.27
CA SER A 2 -1.07 1.95 -11.88
C SER A 2 -1.77 0.92 -11.00
N ALA A 3 -1.16 0.57 -9.86
CA ALA A 3 -1.80 -0.33 -8.91
C ALA A 3 -3.19 0.20 -8.55
N PRO A 4 -4.22 -0.66 -8.42
CA PRO A 4 -5.54 -0.23 -8.00
C PRO A 4 -5.41 0.54 -6.68
N GLY A 5 -6.08 1.68 -6.58
CA GLY A 5 -6.03 2.53 -5.40
C GLY A 5 -6.47 1.78 -4.14
N LEU A 6 -6.00 2.25 -2.98
CA LEU A 6 -6.46 1.76 -1.68
C LEU A 6 -7.51 2.72 -1.14
N TYR A 7 -8.61 2.14 -0.66
CA TYR A 7 -9.62 2.85 0.11
C TYR A 7 -9.24 2.76 1.58
N VAL A 8 -9.09 3.91 2.24
CA VAL A 8 -8.77 3.99 3.67
C VAL A 8 -10.07 4.21 4.44
N TYR A 9 -10.36 3.32 5.38
CA TYR A 9 -11.52 3.44 6.27
C TYR A 9 -11.20 4.30 7.48
N ALA A 10 -10.09 3.97 8.16
CA ALA A 10 -9.68 4.62 9.40
C ALA A 10 -8.17 4.54 9.59
N VAL A 11 -7.63 5.46 10.38
CA VAL A 11 -6.29 5.37 10.97
C VAL A 11 -6.48 5.17 12.47
N VAL A 12 -5.94 4.08 13.00
CA VAL A 12 -6.17 3.59 14.35
C VAL A 12 -4.84 3.23 15.02
N PRO A 13 -4.79 3.04 16.35
CA PRO A 13 -3.60 2.53 17.03
C PRO A 13 -3.14 1.17 16.46
N GLU A 14 -1.83 0.94 16.47
CA GLU A 14 -1.22 -0.25 15.85
C GLU A 14 -1.75 -1.59 16.36
N ASP A 15 -2.29 -1.66 17.58
CA ASP A 15 -2.81 -2.92 18.14
C ASP A 15 -4.27 -3.20 17.76
N THR A 16 -4.88 -2.32 16.95
CA THR A 16 -6.27 -2.51 16.51
C THR A 16 -6.35 -3.69 15.54
N ASP A 17 -7.22 -4.63 15.88
CA ASP A 17 -7.53 -5.81 15.07
C ASP A 17 -8.65 -5.49 14.05
N PRO A 18 -8.43 -5.68 12.74
CA PRO A 18 -9.47 -5.54 11.72
C PRO A 18 -10.48 -6.70 11.66
N ALA A 19 -10.27 -7.79 12.40
CA ALA A 19 -11.06 -9.00 12.29
C ALA A 19 -12.58 -8.75 12.46
N GLY A 20 -13.42 -9.31 11.59
CA GLY A 20 -14.88 -9.22 11.64
C GLY A 20 -15.48 -7.91 11.12
N LEU A 21 -14.67 -7.02 10.53
CA LEU A 21 -15.17 -5.81 9.89
C LEU A 21 -15.63 -6.09 8.45
N THR A 22 -16.70 -5.41 8.02
CA THR A 22 -17.23 -5.54 6.65
C THR A 22 -17.01 -4.24 5.88
N GLY A 23 -16.13 -4.26 4.87
CA GLY A 23 -15.75 -3.08 4.11
C GLY A 23 -16.70 -2.72 2.95
N VAL A 24 -16.31 -1.70 2.19
CA VAL A 24 -16.94 -1.26 0.93
C VAL A 24 -16.72 -2.28 -0.17
N GLY A 25 -17.74 -2.53 -0.97
CA GLY A 25 -17.66 -3.32 -2.20
C GLY A 25 -18.87 -4.21 -2.43
N SER A 26 -18.89 -4.86 -3.59
CA SER A 26 -19.80 -5.97 -3.88
C SER A 26 -19.02 -7.02 -4.68
N PRO A 27 -18.61 -8.14 -4.06
CA PRO A 27 -18.84 -8.49 -2.65
C PRO A 27 -18.07 -7.58 -1.68
N ALA A 28 -18.63 -7.33 -0.49
CA ALA A 28 -17.95 -6.64 0.58
C ALA A 28 -16.76 -7.49 1.06
N ARG A 29 -15.62 -6.86 1.30
CA ARG A 29 -14.40 -7.54 1.76
C ARG A 29 -13.97 -6.98 3.10
N GLU A 30 -13.43 -7.85 3.92
CA GLU A 30 -12.83 -7.47 5.19
C GLU A 30 -11.64 -6.52 4.98
N PRO A 31 -11.59 -5.38 5.69
CA PRO A 31 -10.43 -4.51 5.68
C PRO A 31 -9.18 -5.22 6.20
N ARG A 32 -8.01 -4.82 5.67
CA ARG A 32 -6.71 -5.23 6.23
C ARG A 32 -6.02 -4.07 6.92
N ALA A 33 -5.15 -4.36 7.88
CA ALA A 33 -4.31 -3.35 8.52
C ALA A 33 -2.99 -3.16 7.76
N VAL A 34 -2.64 -1.91 7.45
CA VAL A 34 -1.29 -1.50 7.04
C VAL A 34 -0.68 -0.74 8.20
N ARG A 35 0.35 -1.31 8.83
CA ARG A 35 0.93 -0.80 10.07
C ARG A 35 2.21 0.00 9.80
N ALA A 36 2.34 1.16 10.45
CA ALA A 36 3.54 1.99 10.41
C ALA A 36 3.53 3.00 11.57
N ALA A 37 4.70 3.20 12.19
CA ALA A 37 4.94 4.28 13.17
C ALA A 37 3.93 4.32 14.34
N GLY A 38 3.58 3.16 14.93
CA GLY A 38 2.63 3.10 16.05
C GLY A 38 1.16 3.25 15.65
N LEU A 39 0.87 3.25 14.35
CA LEU A 39 -0.46 3.36 13.77
C LEU A 39 -0.74 2.22 12.80
N ALA A 40 -2.03 1.97 12.57
CA ALA A 40 -2.53 1.10 11.52
C ALA A 40 -3.55 1.86 10.67
N ALA A 41 -3.40 1.82 9.35
CA ALA A 41 -4.43 2.21 8.42
C ALA A 41 -5.26 0.97 8.06
N LEU A 42 -6.57 1.01 8.31
CA LEU A 42 -7.48 -0.03 7.84
C LEU A 42 -7.85 0.28 6.40
N VAL A 43 -7.47 -0.61 5.49
CA VAL A 43 -7.56 -0.40 4.04
C VAL A 43 -8.28 -1.55 3.35
N GLY A 44 -8.91 -1.22 2.22
CA GLY A 44 -9.52 -2.17 1.31
C GLY A 44 -9.31 -1.76 -0.14
N PRO A 45 -9.78 -2.56 -1.11
CA PRO A 45 -9.72 -2.20 -2.51
C PRO A 45 -10.56 -0.95 -2.78
N ALA A 46 -10.02 0.02 -3.53
CA ALA A 46 -10.81 1.19 -3.95
C ALA A 46 -11.85 0.79 -5.01
N PRO A 47 -13.13 1.17 -4.84
CA PRO A 47 -14.13 0.98 -5.87
C PRO A 47 -13.79 1.87 -7.08
N ALA A 48 -13.78 1.28 -8.28
CA ALA A 48 -13.56 2.00 -9.54
C ALA A 48 -14.89 2.19 -10.29
N PRO A 49 -15.21 3.42 -10.76
CA PRO A 49 -14.65 4.71 -10.35
C PRO A 49 -15.10 5.09 -8.93
N PRO A 50 -14.31 5.90 -8.19
CA PRO A 50 -14.64 6.36 -6.85
C PRO A 50 -15.80 7.35 -6.91
N ARG A 51 -17.02 6.84 -6.95
CA ARG A 51 -18.23 7.63 -6.73
C ARG A 51 -18.64 7.44 -5.28
N ALA A 52 -18.96 8.53 -4.59
CA ALA A 52 -19.56 8.51 -3.25
C ALA A 52 -21.00 7.97 -3.31
N LYS A 53 -21.16 6.69 -3.70
CA LYS A 53 -22.45 6.03 -3.72
C LYS A 53 -22.93 5.91 -2.28
N ARG A 54 -24.22 6.18 -2.04
CA ARG A 54 -24.85 6.05 -0.71
C ARG A 54 -24.49 4.73 -0.03
N ARG A 55 -24.55 3.61 -0.76
CA ARG A 55 -24.22 2.28 -0.24
C ARG A 55 -22.77 2.18 0.25
N ASP A 56 -21.83 2.81 -0.44
CA ASP A 56 -20.41 2.75 -0.13
C ASP A 56 -20.12 3.63 1.10
N LEU A 57 -20.80 4.79 1.22
CA LEU A 57 -20.73 5.64 2.42
C LEU A 57 -21.33 4.95 3.65
N LEU A 58 -22.47 4.27 3.51
CA LEU A 58 -23.09 3.51 4.60
C LEU A 58 -22.19 2.34 5.04
N ALA A 59 -21.57 1.63 4.10
CA ALA A 59 -20.60 0.58 4.42
C ALA A 59 -19.36 1.15 5.13
N HIS A 60 -18.84 2.30 4.69
CA HIS A 60 -17.76 2.99 5.38
C HIS A 60 -18.15 3.35 6.82
N GLN A 61 -19.33 3.94 7.01
CA GLN A 61 -19.83 4.29 8.34
C GLN A 61 -19.99 3.05 9.23
N GLY A 62 -20.49 1.94 8.68
CA GLY A 62 -20.61 0.67 9.41
C GLY A 62 -19.25 0.16 9.93
N VAL A 63 -18.17 0.34 9.17
CA VAL A 63 -16.81 0.03 9.67
C VAL A 63 -16.44 0.94 10.85
N LEU A 64 -16.70 2.24 10.75
CA LEU A 64 -16.40 3.19 11.82
C LEU A 64 -17.22 2.92 13.08
N ASP A 65 -18.50 2.58 12.93
CA ASP A 65 -19.39 2.26 14.06
C ASP A 65 -18.95 0.97 14.76
N ALA A 66 -18.58 -0.07 13.98
CA ALA A 66 -18.05 -1.32 14.52
C ALA A 66 -16.71 -1.12 15.25
N LEU A 67 -15.83 -0.26 14.75
CA LEU A 67 -14.61 0.13 15.45
C LEU A 67 -14.91 0.95 16.70
N ALA A 68 -15.88 1.86 16.61
CA ALA A 68 -16.28 2.74 17.68
C ALA A 68 -16.85 1.97 18.88
N ALA A 69 -17.49 0.83 18.65
CA ALA A 69 -18.03 -0.06 19.67
C ALA A 69 -16.99 -0.92 20.40
N ARG A 70 -15.75 -1.01 19.89
CA ARG A 70 -14.67 -1.77 20.54
C ARG A 70 -14.07 -1.01 21.71
N PRO A 71 -13.48 -1.71 22.70
CA PRO A 71 -12.65 -1.07 23.72
C PRO A 71 -11.58 -0.23 23.06
N ARG A 72 -11.56 1.07 23.38
CA ARG A 72 -10.59 1.99 22.79
C ARG A 72 -9.37 2.10 23.70
N SER A 73 -8.20 2.02 23.10
CA SER A 73 -7.01 2.52 23.77
C SER A 73 -7.15 4.02 24.02
N PRO A 74 -6.53 4.56 25.08
CA PRO A 74 -6.54 6.00 25.34
C PRO A 74 -6.11 6.77 24.09
N LEU A 75 -6.79 7.88 23.81
CA LEU A 75 -6.43 8.74 22.69
C LEU A 75 -4.96 9.18 22.86
N ARG A 76 -4.10 8.82 21.91
CA ARG A 76 -2.69 9.25 21.93
C ARG A 76 -2.56 10.63 21.28
N HIS A 77 -1.68 11.47 21.80
CA HIS A 77 -1.34 12.73 21.15
C HIS A 77 -0.49 12.45 19.90
N PHE A 78 -0.94 12.95 18.74
CA PHE A 78 -0.20 12.84 17.49
C PHE A 78 0.37 14.20 17.11
N ARG A 79 1.65 14.22 16.73
CA ARG A 79 2.31 15.42 16.20
C ARG A 79 2.35 15.33 14.67
N LEU A 80 1.75 16.31 14.00
CA LEU A 80 1.91 16.46 12.56
C LEU A 80 3.34 16.95 12.26
N ARG A 81 4.04 16.24 11.35
CA ARG A 81 5.34 16.66 10.84
C ARG A 81 5.18 17.10 9.38
N ARG A 82 5.68 18.28 9.06
CA ARG A 82 5.74 18.75 7.67
C ARG A 82 6.57 17.74 6.86
N PRO A 83 6.07 17.23 5.72
CA PRO A 83 6.85 16.34 4.88
C PRO A 83 8.12 17.09 4.46
N ALA A 84 9.27 16.41 4.54
CA ALA A 84 10.50 16.94 3.97
C ALA A 84 10.22 17.22 2.50
N ARG A 85 10.50 18.45 2.05
CA ARG A 85 10.34 18.81 0.64
C ARG A 85 11.17 17.81 -0.16
N ARG A 86 10.51 16.96 -0.96
CA ARG A 86 11.22 15.97 -1.77
C ARG A 86 12.15 16.78 -2.66
N ALA A 87 13.46 16.59 -2.49
CA ALA A 87 14.43 17.21 -3.38
C ALA A 87 14.06 16.82 -4.81
N PRO A 88 14.15 17.75 -5.79
CA PRO A 88 13.99 17.39 -7.18
C PRO A 88 14.93 16.22 -7.48
N ALA A 89 14.43 15.20 -8.18
CA ALA A 89 15.27 14.11 -8.63
C ALA A 89 16.44 14.71 -9.41
N SER A 90 17.68 14.47 -8.97
CA SER A 90 18.86 14.94 -9.70
C SER A 90 18.74 14.52 -11.17
N PRO A 91 18.82 15.45 -12.12
CA PRO A 91 18.91 15.09 -13.53
C PRO A 91 20.32 14.53 -13.75
N GLY A 92 20.49 13.21 -13.66
CA GLY A 92 21.79 12.60 -13.94
C GLY A 92 22.12 11.30 -13.23
N GLY A 93 21.17 10.41 -12.99
CA GLY A 93 21.51 9.00 -12.86
C GLY A 93 21.64 8.42 -14.26
N LYS A 94 22.84 8.44 -14.86
CA LYS A 94 23.10 7.66 -16.07
C LYS A 94 22.72 6.22 -15.75
N VAL A 95 21.66 5.71 -16.37
CA VAL A 95 21.41 4.28 -16.44
C VAL A 95 22.57 3.73 -17.25
N SER A 96 23.59 3.22 -16.56
CA SER A 96 24.66 2.47 -17.20
C SER A 96 23.99 1.32 -17.94
N ALA A 97 24.05 1.37 -19.27
CA ALA A 97 23.62 0.29 -20.13
C ALA A 97 24.30 -1.01 -19.68
N PRO A 98 23.61 -2.16 -19.74
CA PRO A 98 24.26 -3.43 -19.49
C PRO A 98 25.42 -3.59 -20.49
N SER A 99 26.63 -3.81 -19.97
CA SER A 99 27.83 -4.05 -20.77
C SER A 99 27.58 -5.23 -21.72
N SER A 100 27.86 -5.04 -23.00
CA SER A 100 27.77 -6.10 -24.01
C SER A 100 28.51 -7.37 -23.57
N PRO A 101 28.00 -8.57 -23.90
CA PRO A 101 28.67 -9.81 -23.56
C PRO A 101 30.04 -9.91 -24.27
N PRO A 102 31.05 -10.50 -23.62
CA PRO A 102 32.37 -10.67 -24.23
C PRO A 102 32.32 -11.62 -25.44
N PRO A 103 33.17 -11.43 -26.46
CA PRO A 103 33.19 -12.29 -27.63
C PRO A 103 33.57 -13.74 -27.26
N PRO A 104 33.04 -14.74 -27.99
CA PRO A 104 33.36 -16.14 -27.74
C PRO A 104 34.84 -16.42 -28.00
N ARG A 105 35.46 -17.19 -27.10
CA ARG A 105 36.86 -17.65 -27.22
C ARG A 105 37.01 -18.54 -28.46
N PRO A 106 38.09 -18.42 -29.24
CA PRO A 106 38.33 -19.32 -30.37
C PRO A 106 38.55 -20.76 -29.87
N SER A 107 37.77 -21.69 -30.41
CA SER A 107 37.94 -23.13 -30.18
C SER A 107 39.31 -23.56 -30.70
N ARG A 108 40.17 -24.07 -29.81
CA ARG A 108 41.38 -24.78 -30.22
C ARG A 108 40.96 -26.05 -30.95
N ALA A 109 41.25 -26.09 -32.25
CA ALA A 109 41.17 -27.29 -33.06
C ALA A 109 42.02 -28.39 -32.42
N ARG A 110 41.39 -29.51 -32.03
CA ARG A 110 42.09 -30.77 -31.83
C ARG A 110 42.48 -31.27 -33.22
N SER A 111 43.78 -31.35 -33.48
CA SER A 111 44.31 -32.12 -34.62
C SER A 111 44.21 -33.61 -34.28
N PRO A 112 43.79 -34.46 -35.23
CA PRO A 112 43.73 -35.90 -35.03
C PRO A 112 45.08 -36.56 -35.37
N PRO A 113 45.40 -37.72 -34.78
CA PRO A 113 46.14 -38.77 -35.48
C PRO A 113 45.20 -39.65 -36.32
#